data_AF-A0A3A5JXQ7-F1
#
_entry.id   AF-A0A3A5JXQ7-F1
#
_cell.length_a   1.000
_cell.length_b   1.000
_cell.length_c   1.000
_cell.angle_alpha   90.00
_cell.angle_beta   90.00
_cell.angle_gamma   90.00
#
_symmetry.space_group_name_H-M   'P 1'
#
loop_
_entity.id
_entity.type
_entity.pdbx_description
1 polymer ?
#
loop_
_entity_poly.entity_id
_entity_poly.type
_entity_poly.pdbx_seq_one_letter_code
_entity_poly.pdbx_strand_id
1 'polypeptide(L)'
;MARTVTVDLGDELREFIDSLVESGDYRTQSEVLRDALRLLREKQAESRLQQLRDLLAEGISSGAPQVWEQDTFLQRMKEKAKSRDENN
;
A
#
# COMPACT_ATOMS: atom_id res chain seq x y z
N MET A 1 -23.45 -3.05 -14.75
CA MET A 1 -22.94 -3.75 -15.95
C MET A 1 -21.49 -4.10 -15.72
N ALA A 2 -21.04 -5.30 -16.08
CA ALA A 2 -19.62 -5.64 -16.03
C ALA A 2 -18.86 -4.78 -17.06
N ARG A 3 -17.77 -4.14 -16.64
CA ARG A 3 -16.91 -3.33 -17.51
C ARG A 3 -15.79 -4.23 -18.04
N THR A 4 -15.71 -4.38 -19.36
CA THR A 4 -14.59 -5.06 -20.00
C THR A 4 -13.36 -4.15 -19.97
N VAL A 5 -12.20 -4.73 -19.66
CA VAL A 5 -10.91 -4.05 -19.68
C VAL A 5 -9.99 -4.87 -20.58
N THR A 6 -9.39 -4.22 -21.57
CA THR A 6 -8.32 -4.81 -22.38
C THR A 6 -6.99 -4.43 -21.74
N VAL A 7 -6.13 -5.41 -21.53
CA VAL A 7 -4.79 -5.25 -20.96
C VAL A 7 -3.78 -5.93 -21.87
N ASP A 8 -2.66 -5.29 -22.11
CA ASP A 8 -1.49 -5.93 -22.72
C ASP A 8 -0.59 -6.45 -21.61
N LEU A 9 -0.23 -7.72 -21.67
CA LEU A 9 0.61 -8.40 -20.70
C LEU A 9 1.92 -8.74 -21.39
N GLY A 10 3.06 -8.67 -20.68
CA GLY A 10 4.32 -9.17 -21.24
C GLY A 10 4.25 -10.66 -21.57
N ASP A 11 5.12 -11.13 -22.46
CA ASP A 11 5.05 -12.50 -22.99
C ASP A 11 5.19 -13.57 -21.91
N GLU A 12 6.06 -13.35 -20.90
CA GLU A 12 6.19 -14.24 -19.74
C GLU A 12 4.87 -14.43 -18.97
N LEU A 13 4.08 -13.37 -18.81
CA LEU A 13 2.79 -13.43 -18.12
C LEU A 13 1.72 -14.09 -18.99
N ARG A 14 1.78 -13.91 -20.31
CA ARG A 14 0.87 -14.61 -21.24
C ARG A 14 1.09 -16.11 -21.15
N GLU A 15 2.33 -16.56 -21.29
CA GLU A 15 2.70 -17.99 -21.20
C GLU A 15 2.30 -18.59 -19.85
N PHE A 16 2.51 -17.86 -18.75
CA PHE A 16 2.10 -18.31 -17.43
C PHE A 16 0.57 -18.48 -17.33
N ILE A 17 -0.21 -17.49 -17.78
CA ILE A 17 -1.67 -17.56 -17.74
C ILE A 17 -2.19 -18.70 -18.64
N ASP A 18 -1.62 -18.87 -19.83
CA ASP A 18 -2.00 -19.94 -20.75
C ASP A 18 -1.71 -21.32 -20.13
N SER A 19 -0.58 -21.50 -19.45
CA SER A 19 -0.26 -22.75 -18.74
C SER A 19 -1.27 -23.09 -17.62
N LEU A 20 -1.79 -22.08 -16.92
CA LEU A 20 -2.81 -22.25 -15.90
C LEU A 20 -4.17 -22.63 -16.49
N VAL A 21 -4.52 -22.11 -17.66
CA VAL A 21 -5.75 -22.50 -18.36
C VAL A 21 -5.60 -23.91 -18.95
N GLU A 22 -4.45 -24.24 -19.54
CA GLU A 22 -4.17 -25.57 -20.09
C GLU A 22 -4.15 -26.67 -19.02
N SER A 23 -3.71 -26.35 -17.81
CA SER A 23 -3.76 -27.27 -16.66
C SER A 23 -5.18 -27.68 -16.27
N GLY A 24 -6.18 -26.90 -16.67
CA GLY A 24 -7.58 -27.09 -16.30
C GLY A 24 -7.99 -26.45 -14.97
N ASP A 25 -7.06 -25.85 -14.23
CA ASP A 25 -7.35 -25.14 -12.97
C ASP A 25 -8.24 -23.91 -13.21
N TYR A 26 -8.17 -23.31 -14.40
CA TYR A 26 -8.97 -22.15 -14.81
C TYR A 26 -9.61 -22.37 -16.18
N ARG A 27 -10.84 -21.88 -16.38
CA ARG A 27 -11.53 -22.03 -17.67
C ARG A 27 -11.20 -20.92 -18.67
N THR A 28 -10.77 -19.75 -18.19
CA THR A 28 -10.49 -18.58 -19.03
C THR A 28 -9.37 -17.72 -18.44
N GLN A 29 -8.62 -17.03 -19.29
CA GLN A 29 -7.62 -16.04 -18.86
C GLN A 29 -8.22 -14.94 -17.95
N SER A 30 -9.48 -14.55 -18.22
CA SER A 30 -10.21 -13.57 -17.41
C SER A 30 -10.50 -14.06 -15.99
N GLU A 31 -10.56 -15.36 -15.77
CA GLU A 31 -10.71 -15.96 -14.45
C GLU A 31 -9.41 -15.89 -13.66
N VAL A 32 -8.29 -16.24 -14.29
CA VAL A 32 -6.94 -16.12 -13.73
C VAL A 32 -6.67 -14.68 -13.29
N LEU A 33 -6.94 -13.70 -14.18
CA LEU A 33 -6.74 -12.28 -13.86
C LEU A 33 -7.60 -11.80 -12.69
N ARG A 34 -8.85 -12.27 -12.59
CA ARG A 34 -9.74 -11.92 -11.48
C ARG A 34 -9.22 -12.45 -10.15
N ASP A 35 -8.70 -13.68 -10.14
CA ASP A 35 -8.19 -14.28 -8.92
C ASP A 35 -6.84 -13.67 -8.50
N ALA A 36 -5.96 -13.40 -9.46
CA ALA A 36 -4.71 -12.67 -9.22
C ALA A 36 -4.96 -11.28 -8.60
N LEU A 37 -5.95 -10.54 -9.09
CA LEU A 37 -6.32 -9.23 -8.52
C LEU A 37 -6.95 -9.34 -7.13
N ARG A 38 -7.70 -10.42 -6.85
CA ARG A 38 -8.22 -10.69 -5.50
C ARG A 38 -7.08 -10.92 -4.52
N LEU A 39 -6.13 -11.78 -4.87
CA LEU A 39 -4.94 -12.06 -4.07
C LEU A 39 -4.11 -10.80 -3.84
N LEU A 40 -3.93 -9.96 -4.87
CA LEU A 40 -3.22 -8.69 -4.74
C LEU A 40 -3.92 -7.77 -3.73
N ARG A 41 -5.25 -7.68 -3.79
CA ARG A 41 -6.04 -6.86 -2.85
C ARG A 41 -5.90 -7.36 -1.42
N GLU A 42 -5.92 -8.67 -1.21
CA GLU A 42 -5.74 -9.28 0.12
C GLU A 42 -4.36 -8.97 0.69
N LYS A 43 -3.29 -9.20 -0.09
CA LYS A 43 -1.92 -8.86 0.30
C LYS A 43 -1.75 -7.38 0.64
N GLN A 44 -2.37 -6.49 -0.14
CA GLN A 44 -2.33 -5.05 0.16
C GLN A 44 -3.10 -4.69 1.44
N ALA A 45 -4.23 -5.34 1.72
CA ALA A 45 -4.98 -5.11 2.94
C ALA A 45 -4.21 -5.58 4.18
N GLU A 46 -3.58 -6.76 4.11
CA GLU A 46 -2.73 -7.29 5.16
C GLU A 46 -1.51 -6.40 5.41
N SER A 47 -0.85 -5.95 4.34
CA SER A 47 0.33 -5.07 4.44
C SER A 47 0.00 -3.74 5.12
N ARG A 48 -1.11 -3.09 4.76
CA ARG A 48 -1.52 -1.83 5.39
C ARG A 48 -1.88 -2.00 6.86
N LEU A 49 -2.52 -3.12 7.20
CA LEU A 49 -2.84 -3.44 8.59
C LEU A 49 -1.57 -3.68 9.41
N GLN A 50 -0.57 -4.36 8.83
CA GLN A 50 0.72 -4.57 9.48
C GLN A 50 1.46 -3.24 9.68
N GLN A 51 1.52 -2.38 8.65
CA GLN A 51 2.10 -1.04 8.77
C GLN A 51 1.43 -0.23 9.89
N LEU A 52 0.10 -0.28 10.01
CA LEU A 52 -0.61 0.40 11.09
C LEU A 52 -0.24 -0.16 12.47
N ARG A 53 -0.11 -1.49 12.60
CA ARG A 53 0.31 -2.12 13.85
C ARG A 53 1.73 -1.72 14.24
N ASP A 54 2.63 -1.64 13.26
CA ASP A 54 4.03 -1.26 13.49
C ASP A 54 4.12 0.19 13.97
N LEU A 55 3.39 1.12 13.32
CA LEU A 55 3.32 2.52 13.74
C LEU A 55 2.70 2.70 15.14
N LEU A 56 1.70 1.89 15.48
CA LEU A 56 1.12 1.89 16.84
C LEU A 56 2.12 1.37 17.86
N ALA A 57 2.84 0.29 17.55
CA ALA A 57 3.87 -0.26 18.43
C ALA A 57 5.01 0.75 18.65
N GLU A 58 5.45 1.43 17.58
CA GLU A 58 6.42 2.52 17.64
C GLU A 58 5.91 3.63 18.57
N GLY A 59 4.68 4.10 18.37
CA GLY A 59 4.05 5.12 19.21
C GLY A 59 3.96 4.71 20.69
N ILE A 60 3.56 3.48 20.99
CA ILE A 60 3.51 2.94 22.36
C ILE A 60 4.91 2.86 22.98
N SER A 61 5.91 2.45 22.19
CA SER A 61 7.30 2.34 22.64
C SER A 61 8.02 3.70 22.76
N SER A 62 7.44 4.77 22.20
CA SER A 62 8.06 6.11 22.15
C SER A 62 8.17 6.81 23.51
N GLY A 63 7.62 6.21 24.57
CA GLY A 63 7.70 6.69 25.95
C GLY A 63 6.37 7.23 26.45
N ALA A 64 6.41 7.94 27.58
CA ALA A 64 5.20 8.48 28.18
C ALA A 64 4.60 9.61 27.32
N PRO A 65 3.28 9.61 27.07
CA PRO A 65 2.62 10.68 26.34
C PRO A 65 2.80 12.00 27.10
N GLN A 66 3.15 13.05 26.36
CA GLN A 66 3.31 14.39 26.90
C GLN A 66 2.06 15.22 26.62
N VAL A 67 1.80 16.22 27.48
CA VAL A 67 0.72 17.19 27.26
C VAL A 67 1.03 17.96 25.98
N TRP A 68 0.07 17.98 25.05
CA TRP A 68 0.24 18.59 23.73
C TRP A 68 -0.52 19.91 23.65
N GLU A 69 0.24 21.03 23.68
CA GLU A 69 -0.28 22.38 23.48
C GLU A 69 -0.07 22.82 22.03
N GLN A 70 -1.18 22.95 21.30
CA GLN A 70 -1.20 23.19 19.86
C GLN A 70 -0.48 24.48 19.47
N ASP A 71 -0.75 25.60 20.16
CA ASP A 71 -0.19 26.91 19.82
C ASP A 71 1.34 26.94 19.99
N THR A 72 1.84 26.40 21.10
CA THR A 72 3.28 26.29 21.38
C THR A 72 3.98 25.33 20.43
N PHE A 73 3.30 24.28 19.95
CA PHE A 73 3.83 23.39 18.92
C PHE A 73 3.95 24.09 17.56
N LEU A 74 2.90 24.79 17.13
CA LEU A 74 2.89 25.50 15.84
C LEU A 74 3.92 26.62 15.79
N GLN A 75 4.12 27.36 16.88
CA GLN A 75 5.15 28.39 16.97
C GLN A 75 6.56 27.79 16.80
N ARG A 76 6.87 26.70 17.53
CA ARG A 76 8.16 25.99 17.41
C ARG A 76 8.42 25.47 15.99
N MET A 77 7.40 24.94 15.32
CA MET A 77 7.54 24.43 13.94
C MET A 77 7.81 25.55 12.93
N LYS A 78 7.16 26.72 13.08
CA LYS A 78 7.41 27.90 12.23
C LYS A 78 8.83 28.44 12.41
N GLU A 79 9.31 28.52 13.65
CA GLU A 79 10.68 28.96 13.96
C GLU A 79 11.71 27.99 13.35
N LYS A 80 11.48 26.67 13.45
CA LYS A 80 12.35 25.63 12.85
C LYS A 80 12.38 25.67 11.32
N ALA A 81 11.26 26.02 10.68
CA ALA A 81 11.23 26.19 9.23
C ALA A 81 12.05 27.40 8.79
N LYS A 82 11.92 28.53 9.51
CA LYS A 82 12.66 29.76 9.23
C LYS A 82 14.18 29.59 9.40
N SER A 83 14.61 28.89 10.46
CA SER A 83 16.04 28.61 10.68
C SER A 83 16.66 27.69 9.61
N ARG A 84 15.84 26.95 8.87
CA ARG A 84 16.30 26.05 7.80
C ARG A 84 16.49 26.79 6.47
N ASP A 85 15.73 27.85 6.23
CA ASP A 85 15.92 28.75 5.09
C ASP A 85 17.09 29.72 5.29
N GLU A 86 17.44 30.07 6.54
CA GLU A 86 18.57 30.97 6.85
C GLU A 86 19.95 30.27 6.82
N ASN A 87 19.98 28.93 6.85
CA ASN A 87 21.20 28.11 6.85
C ASN A 87 21.54 27.50 5.47
N ASN A 88 20.87 27.96 4.40
CA ASN A 88 21.09 27.56 3.00
C ASN A 88 21.32 28.80 2.13
#